data_AF-A0A844DRB2-F1
#
_entry.id   AF-A0A844DRB2-F1
#
_cell.length_a   1.000
_cell.length_b   1.000
_cell.length_c   1.000
_cell.angle_alpha   90.00
_cell.angle_beta   90.00
_cell.angle_gamma   90.00
#
_symmetry.space_group_name_H-M   'P 1'
#
loop_
_entity.id
_entity.type
_entity.pdbx_description
1 polymer ?
#
loop_
_entity_poly.entity_id
_entity_poly.type
_entity_poly.pdbx_seq_one_letter_code
_entity_poly.pdbx_strand_id
1 'polypeptide(L)'
;MKNIDKRKLIITLCTIVAIVAVGLGIFKMLQLVKEVEQVKDYNTESLRWAIIGAIGSWTGSVFGAIALVVSLVALWLPQRVKIAVGVSTGFILSQIPGIEKIDAYIITVKNTGMKPVTVTNVYLHFGSKKQGDIFVGMLNRESILQMYTPQFPKRLDRGESFDYYLLRERLDKALIPYEEKMSLDEPFSIRIDEVTRGTQYYKTKWTLRTFIGK
;
A
#
# COMPACT_ATOMS: atom_id res chain seq x y z
N MET A 1 15.60 -6.04 23.91
CA MET A 1 14.21 -5.54 24.08
C MET A 1 13.78 -4.84 22.79
N LYS A 2 12.74 -5.35 22.11
CA LYS A 2 12.20 -4.75 20.88
C LYS A 2 11.74 -3.33 21.19
N ASN A 3 12.25 -2.34 20.44
CA ASN A 3 11.85 -0.95 20.55
C ASN A 3 10.39 -0.85 20.09
N ILE A 4 9.44 -1.03 21.02
CA ILE A 4 8.01 -0.90 20.74
C ILE A 4 7.81 0.56 20.37
N ASP A 5 7.46 0.78 19.11
CA ASP A 5 7.22 2.08 18.49
C ASP A 5 6.27 2.88 19.41
N LYS A 6 6.80 3.89 20.13
CA LYS A 6 6.08 4.61 21.20
C LYS A 6 4.72 5.13 20.71
N ARG A 7 4.59 5.44 19.41
CA ARG A 7 3.32 5.80 18.76
C ARG A 7 2.28 4.68 18.78
N LYS A 8 2.67 3.43 18.49
CA LYS A 8 1.75 2.28 18.56
C LYS A 8 1.29 2.03 19.98
N LEU A 9 2.18 2.21 20.96
CA LEU A 9 1.85 2.03 22.38
C LEU A 9 0.82 3.07 22.85
N ILE A 10 1.00 4.34 22.48
CA ILE A 10 0.05 5.41 22.77
C ILE A 10 -1.32 5.15 22.12
N ILE A 11 -1.35 4.75 20.83
CA ILE A 11 -2.61 4.44 20.13
C ILE A 11 -3.34 3.29 20.83
N THR A 12 -2.61 2.22 21.17
CA THR A 12 -3.18 1.06 21.85
C THR A 12 -3.74 1.44 23.21
N LEU A 13 -3.01 2.26 23.99
CA LEU A 13 -3.45 2.77 25.29
C LEU A 13 -4.72 3.64 25.16
N CYS A 14 -4.76 4.59 24.22
CA CYS A 14 -5.93 5.42 23.97
C CYS A 14 -7.15 4.59 23.55
N THR A 15 -6.93 3.53 22.77
CA THR A 15 -8.01 2.63 22.33
C THR A 15 -8.58 1.83 23.51
N ILE A 16 -7.71 1.32 24.39
CA ILE A 16 -8.13 0.62 25.62
C ILE A 16 -8.92 1.56 26.54
N VAL A 17 -8.42 2.78 26.76
CA VAL A 17 -9.11 3.78 27.59
C VAL A 17 -10.49 4.13 27.01
N ALA A 18 -10.60 4.29 25.69
CA ALA A 18 -11.88 4.54 25.03
C ALA A 18 -12.86 3.37 25.22
N ILE A 19 -12.41 2.13 25.07
CA ILE A 19 -13.25 0.93 25.28
C ILE A 19 -13.74 0.85 26.73
N VAL A 20 -12.86 1.11 27.70
CA VAL A 20 -13.22 1.12 29.13
C VAL A 20 -14.22 2.23 29.45
N ALA A 21 -14.03 3.44 28.90
CA ALA A 21 -14.95 4.56 29.09
C ALA A 21 -16.36 4.26 28.51
N VAL A 22 -16.42 3.65 27.32
CA VAL A 22 -17.67 3.20 26.71
C VAL A 22 -18.34 2.11 27.55
N GLY A 23 -17.56 1.12 28.01
CA GLY A 23 -18.07 0.04 28.87
C GLY A 23 -18.65 0.54 30.19
N LEU A 24 -17.98 1.50 30.85
CA LEU A 24 -18.47 2.13 32.08
C LEU A 24 -19.74 2.96 31.82
N GLY A 25 -19.83 3.65 30.68
CA GLY A 25 -21.03 4.38 30.26
C GLY A 25 -22.23 3.45 30.07
N ILE A 26 -22.04 2.33 29.36
CA ILE A 26 -23.09 1.31 29.15
C ILE A 26 -23.50 0.68 30.48
N PHE A 27 -22.56 0.42 31.38
CA PHE A 27 -22.87 -0.15 32.70
C PHE A 27 -23.72 0.80 33.56
N LYS A 28 -23.35 2.08 33.63
CA LYS A 28 -24.13 3.12 34.32
C LYS A 28 -25.53 3.27 33.73
N MET A 29 -25.65 3.19 32.42
CA MET A 29 -26.93 3.21 31.70
C MET A 29 -27.84 2.03 32.06
N LEU A 30 -27.29 0.81 32.10
CA LEU A 30 -28.06 -0.38 32.49
C LEU A 30 -28.54 -0.30 33.95
N GLN A 31 -27.78 0.35 34.85
CA GLN A 31 -28.22 0.60 36.22
C GLN A 31 -29.37 1.62 36.26
N LEU A 32 -29.24 2.74 35.56
CA LEU A 32 -30.28 3.77 35.47
C LEU A 32 -31.59 3.25 34.86
N VAL A 33 -31.51 2.44 33.80
CA VAL A 33 -32.68 1.81 33.19
C VAL A 33 -33.38 0.86 34.17
N LYS A 34 -32.61 0.05 34.91
CA LYS A 34 -33.17 -0.83 35.95
C LYS A 34 -33.85 -0.04 37.08
N GLU A 35 -33.29 1.09 37.50
CA GLU A 35 -33.91 1.96 38.51
C GLU A 35 -35.22 2.59 38.01
N VAL A 36 -35.27 3.01 36.74
CA VAL A 36 -36.47 3.60 36.10
C VAL A 36 -37.56 2.56 35.85
N GLU A 37 -37.19 1.30 35.60
CA GLU A 37 -38.13 0.18 35.41
C GLU A 37 -38.85 -0.19 36.73
N GLN A 38 -38.21 0.03 37.89
CA GLN A 38 -38.78 -0.26 39.20
C GLN A 38 -39.87 0.74 39.67
N VAL A 39 -39.97 1.93 39.08
CA VAL A 39 -41.01 2.93 39.43
C VAL A 39 -42.33 2.60 38.72
N LYS A 40 -43.24 1.83 39.34
CA LYS A 40 -44.46 1.29 38.70
C LYS A 40 -45.69 2.23 38.63
N ASP A 41 -45.53 3.55 38.66
CA ASP A 41 -46.68 4.46 38.63
C ASP A 41 -47.09 4.87 37.21
N TYR A 42 -48.32 4.51 36.81
CA TYR A 42 -48.90 4.77 35.49
C TYR A 42 -49.00 6.28 35.11
N ASN A 43 -48.99 7.20 36.08
CA ASN A 43 -48.97 8.65 35.82
C ASN A 43 -47.60 9.20 35.36
N THR A 44 -46.56 8.37 35.30
CA THR A 44 -45.18 8.78 34.98
C THR A 44 -44.69 8.27 33.62
N GLU A 45 -45.56 7.70 32.77
CA GLU A 45 -45.15 7.16 31.46
C GLU A 45 -44.46 8.21 30.58
N SER A 46 -44.97 9.45 30.56
CA SER A 46 -44.33 10.55 29.82
C SER A 46 -42.94 10.89 30.36
N LEU A 47 -42.75 10.85 31.69
CA LEU A 47 -41.45 11.05 32.35
C LEU A 47 -40.49 9.91 32.01
N ARG A 48 -40.97 8.67 31.94
CA ARG A 48 -40.16 7.48 31.59
C ARG A 48 -39.69 7.54 30.14
N TRP A 49 -40.56 7.89 29.20
CA TRP A 49 -40.18 8.12 27.80
C TRP A 49 -39.22 9.31 27.64
N ALA A 50 -39.40 10.39 28.41
CA ALA A 50 -38.47 11.53 28.41
C ALA A 50 -37.09 11.14 28.94
N ILE A 51 -37.01 10.33 30.00
CA ILE A 51 -35.74 9.82 30.55
C ILE A 51 -35.05 8.89 29.54
N ILE A 52 -35.79 7.96 28.92
CA ILE A 52 -35.25 7.07 27.86
C ILE A 52 -34.78 7.90 26.66
N GLY A 53 -35.53 8.92 26.26
CA GLY A 53 -35.15 9.84 25.18
C GLY A 53 -33.88 10.63 25.49
N ALA A 54 -33.76 11.17 26.70
CA ALA A 54 -32.56 11.88 27.17
C ALA A 54 -31.34 10.95 27.20
N ILE A 55 -31.53 9.72 27.67
CA ILE A 55 -30.54 8.65 27.67
C ILE A 55 -30.06 8.30 26.25
N GLY A 56 -31.00 8.11 25.31
CA GLY A 56 -30.70 7.81 23.91
C GLY A 56 -29.94 8.96 23.24
N SER A 57 -30.35 10.20 23.49
CA SER A 57 -29.71 11.40 22.95
C SER A 57 -28.29 11.59 23.49
N TRP A 58 -28.07 11.37 24.80
CA TRP A 58 -26.73 11.40 25.39
C TRP A 58 -25.83 10.32 24.80
N THR A 59 -26.34 9.09 24.67
CA THR A 59 -25.60 7.97 24.09
C THR A 59 -25.19 8.24 22.64
N GLY A 60 -26.11 8.71 21.81
CA GLY A 60 -25.80 9.12 20.43
C GLY A 60 -24.73 10.21 20.36
N SER A 61 -24.76 11.18 21.27
CA SER A 61 -23.74 12.24 21.34
C SER A 61 -22.34 11.71 21.68
N VAL A 62 -22.23 10.73 22.59
CA VAL A 62 -20.96 10.10 22.97
C VAL A 62 -20.38 9.30 21.81
N PHE A 63 -21.20 8.50 21.11
CA PHE A 63 -20.75 7.78 19.92
C PHE A 63 -20.32 8.71 18.79
N GLY A 64 -21.07 9.80 18.57
CA GLY A 64 -20.70 10.84 17.61
C GLY A 64 -19.36 11.50 17.93
N ALA A 65 -19.12 11.85 19.20
CA ALA A 65 -17.85 12.41 19.64
C ALA A 65 -16.67 11.43 19.45
N ILE A 66 -16.85 10.15 19.77
CA ILE A 66 -15.82 9.12 19.55
C ILE A 66 -15.52 8.95 18.06
N ALA A 67 -16.55 8.89 17.20
CA ALA A 67 -16.36 8.78 15.75
C ALA A 67 -15.59 9.98 15.18
N LEU A 68 -15.84 11.18 15.71
CA LEU A 68 -15.13 12.40 15.33
C LEU A 68 -13.66 12.33 15.75
N VAL A 69 -13.37 11.93 16.99
CA VAL A 69 -12.00 11.74 17.49
C VAL A 69 -11.26 10.69 16.66
N VAL A 70 -11.87 9.54 16.37
CA VAL A 70 -11.26 8.49 15.53
C VAL A 70 -10.97 9.00 14.13
N SER A 71 -11.90 9.75 13.52
CA SER A 71 -11.73 10.40 12.22
C SER A 71 -10.55 11.39 12.22
N LEU A 72 -10.43 12.22 13.26
CA LEU A 72 -9.31 13.16 13.42
C LEU A 72 -7.96 12.44 13.59
N VAL A 73 -7.93 11.38 14.40
CA VAL A 73 -6.72 10.55 14.60
C VAL A 73 -6.33 9.85 13.30
N ALA A 74 -7.30 9.36 12.51
CA ALA A 74 -7.05 8.78 11.20
C ALA A 74 -6.46 9.78 10.20
N LEU A 75 -6.89 11.05 10.26
CA LEU A 75 -6.31 12.15 9.48
C LEU A 75 -4.89 12.52 9.93
N TRP A 76 -4.60 12.45 11.23
CA TRP A 76 -3.28 12.78 11.80
C TRP A 76 -2.25 11.66 11.63
N LEU A 77 -2.68 10.43 11.35
CA LEU A 77 -1.76 9.34 11.01
C LEU A 77 -1.10 9.63 9.67
N PRO A 78 0.25 9.58 9.56
CA PRO A 78 0.92 9.84 8.31
C PRO A 78 0.48 8.81 7.27
N GLN A 79 -0.38 9.23 6.35
CA GLN A 79 -0.86 8.40 5.25
C GLN A 79 0.35 7.95 4.45
N ARG A 80 0.57 6.64 4.41
CA ARG A 80 1.81 6.05 3.90
C ARG A 80 1.75 5.95 2.38
N VAL A 81 2.81 6.44 1.75
CA VAL A 81 3.17 6.08 0.37
C VAL A 81 3.65 4.63 0.39
N LYS A 82 3.09 3.78 -0.48
CA LYS A 82 3.45 2.37 -0.56
C LYS A 82 3.34 1.89 -2.00
N ILE A 83 4.48 1.61 -2.61
CA ILE A 83 4.54 0.99 -3.93
C ILE A 83 4.67 -0.52 -3.76
N ALA A 84 3.97 -1.28 -4.59
CA ALA A 84 4.21 -2.69 -4.81
C ALA A 84 4.80 -2.89 -6.20
N VAL A 85 5.81 -3.74 -6.31
CA VAL A 85 6.50 -4.04 -7.57
C VAL A 85 6.43 -5.53 -7.83
N GLY A 86 6.00 -5.88 -9.04
CA GLY A 86 5.95 -7.25 -9.53
C GLY A 86 6.82 -7.39 -10.78
N VAL A 87 7.40 -8.57 -10.97
CA VAL A 87 8.08 -8.95 -12.20
C VAL A 87 7.43 -10.23 -12.70
N SER A 88 7.16 -10.29 -14.01
CA SER A 88 6.61 -11.46 -14.68
C SER A 88 7.20 -11.59 -16.09
N THR A 89 7.08 -12.78 -16.67
CA THR A 89 7.37 -13.03 -18.07
C THR A 89 6.05 -13.17 -18.82
N GLY A 90 5.99 -12.62 -20.02
CA GLY A 90 4.82 -12.71 -20.88
C GLY A 90 5.21 -12.57 -22.34
N PHE A 91 4.21 -12.53 -23.21
CA PHE A 91 4.41 -12.24 -24.62
C PHE A 91 3.37 -11.24 -25.09
N ILE A 92 3.78 -10.36 -26.01
CA ILE A 92 2.90 -9.46 -26.74
C ILE A 92 2.68 -10.08 -28.12
N LEU A 93 1.42 -10.31 -28.44
CA LEU A 93 0.99 -10.63 -29.81
C LEU A 93 0.97 -9.32 -30.58
N SER A 94 1.93 -9.17 -31.49
CA SER A 94 1.99 -7.98 -32.34
C SER A 94 0.99 -8.13 -33.49
N GLN A 95 0.25 -7.07 -33.80
CA GLN A 95 -0.56 -7.00 -35.02
C GLN A 95 0.28 -6.60 -36.26
N ILE A 96 1.60 -6.48 -36.09
CA ILE A 96 2.52 -6.10 -37.17
C ILE A 96 2.79 -7.33 -38.06
N PRO A 97 2.57 -7.23 -39.39
CA PRO A 97 2.84 -8.33 -40.31
C PRO A 97 4.31 -8.81 -40.20
N GLY A 98 4.51 -10.12 -40.01
CA GLY A 98 5.83 -10.75 -39.94
C GLY A 98 6.43 -10.86 -38.53
N ILE A 99 5.76 -10.39 -37.47
CA ILE A 99 6.19 -10.55 -36.08
C ILE A 99 5.08 -11.25 -35.29
N GLU A 100 5.13 -12.57 -35.19
CA GLU A 100 4.05 -13.37 -34.60
C GLU A 100 4.00 -13.27 -33.07
N LYS A 101 5.15 -13.15 -32.42
CA LYS A 101 5.24 -13.16 -30.95
C LYS A 101 6.49 -12.44 -30.47
N ILE A 102 6.31 -11.54 -29.51
CA ILE A 102 7.42 -10.84 -28.85
C ILE A 102 7.43 -11.26 -27.38
N ASP A 103 8.43 -12.02 -26.97
CA ASP A 103 8.63 -12.36 -25.57
C ASP A 103 9.16 -11.14 -24.80
N ALA A 104 8.52 -10.82 -23.67
CA ALA A 104 8.80 -9.64 -22.88
C ALA A 104 8.85 -9.95 -21.38
N TYR A 105 9.77 -9.29 -20.68
CA TYR A 105 9.69 -9.17 -19.23
C TYR A 105 8.80 -7.98 -18.89
N ILE A 106 7.92 -8.16 -17.92
CA ILE A 106 6.94 -7.16 -17.51
C ILE A 106 7.24 -6.79 -16.06
N ILE A 107 7.59 -5.52 -15.85
CA ILE A 107 7.74 -4.93 -14.52
C ILE A 107 6.48 -4.13 -14.23
N THR A 108 5.67 -4.60 -13.31
CA THR A 108 4.45 -3.91 -12.86
C THR A 108 4.76 -3.08 -11.64
N VAL A 109 4.45 -1.78 -11.69
CA VAL A 109 4.57 -0.86 -10.56
C VAL A 109 3.18 -0.37 -10.19
N LYS A 110 2.76 -0.64 -8.94
CA LYS A 110 1.42 -0.31 -8.44
C LYS A 110 1.49 0.54 -7.19
N ASN A 111 0.71 1.63 -7.17
CA ASN A 111 0.50 2.38 -5.95
C ASN A 111 -0.55 1.69 -5.06
N THR A 112 -0.09 1.10 -3.96
CA THR A 112 -0.95 0.49 -2.93
C THR A 112 -1.14 1.40 -1.71
N GLY A 113 -0.49 2.58 -1.72
CA GLY A 113 -0.60 3.60 -0.69
C GLY A 113 -1.87 4.41 -0.83
N MET A 114 -2.17 5.20 0.21
CA MET A 114 -3.30 6.12 0.18
C MET A 114 -2.99 7.42 -0.55
N LYS A 115 -1.71 7.83 -0.57
CA LYS A 115 -1.26 9.05 -1.21
C LYS A 115 -0.81 8.79 -2.65
N PRO A 116 -1.02 9.75 -3.56
CA PRO A 116 -0.48 9.67 -4.91
C PRO A 116 1.04 9.68 -4.88
N VAL A 117 1.66 9.03 -5.87
CA VAL A 117 3.11 8.91 -6.00
C VAL A 117 3.51 9.31 -7.41
N THR A 118 4.56 10.11 -7.54
CA THR A 118 5.17 10.40 -8.84
C THR A 118 6.45 9.59 -8.98
N VAL A 119 6.42 8.61 -9.88
CA VAL A 119 7.58 7.80 -10.26
C VAL A 119 8.34 8.54 -11.35
N THR A 120 9.63 8.76 -11.13
CA THR A 120 10.49 9.47 -12.08
C THR A 120 11.24 8.50 -12.99
N ASN A 121 11.68 7.35 -12.47
CA ASN A 121 12.36 6.33 -13.26
C ASN A 121 12.30 4.95 -12.60
N VAL A 122 12.51 3.91 -13.40
CA VAL A 122 12.60 2.51 -12.97
C VAL A 122 13.93 1.92 -13.48
N TYR A 123 14.62 1.19 -12.61
CA TYR A 123 15.89 0.55 -12.91
C TYR A 123 15.88 -0.89 -12.44
N LEU A 124 16.62 -1.74 -13.15
CA LEU A 124 16.95 -3.07 -12.67
C LEU A 124 18.24 -2.99 -11.86
N HIS A 125 18.19 -3.43 -10.61
CA HIS A 125 19.32 -3.42 -9.70
C HIS A 125 19.79 -4.85 -9.43
N PHE A 126 21.02 -5.13 -9.81
CA PHE A 126 21.63 -6.44 -9.68
C PHE A 126 22.84 -6.37 -8.72
N GLY A 127 22.79 -7.15 -7.63
CA GLY A 127 23.92 -7.38 -6.73
C GLY A 127 24.01 -6.38 -5.57
N SER A 128 25.23 -6.06 -5.14
CA SER A 128 25.45 -5.05 -4.11
C SER A 128 25.22 -3.63 -4.67
N LYS A 129 24.90 -2.64 -3.82
CA LYS A 129 24.66 -1.23 -4.21
C LYS A 129 25.75 -0.60 -5.10
N LYS A 130 26.93 -1.22 -5.23
CA LYS A 130 28.06 -0.77 -6.05
C LYS A 130 28.09 -1.38 -7.45
N GLN A 131 27.31 -2.43 -7.73
CA GLN A 131 27.41 -3.23 -8.96
C GLN A 131 26.59 -2.70 -10.14
N GLY A 132 26.00 -1.51 -10.03
CA GLY A 132 25.45 -0.78 -11.17
C GLY A 132 23.97 -1.06 -11.42
N ASP A 133 23.25 0.00 -11.77
CA ASP A 133 21.83 -0.04 -12.09
C ASP A 133 21.68 -0.03 -13.61
N ILE A 134 20.88 -0.97 -14.14
CA ILE A 134 20.52 -0.95 -15.55
C ILE A 134 19.28 -0.07 -15.70
N PHE A 135 19.45 1.04 -16.42
CA PHE A 135 18.32 1.90 -16.76
C PHE A 135 17.44 1.23 -17.81
N VAL A 136 16.23 0.87 -17.37
CA VAL A 136 15.25 0.11 -18.14
C VAL A 136 14.81 0.88 -19.40
N GLY A 137 14.78 2.22 -19.33
CA GLY A 137 14.45 3.06 -20.48
C GLY A 137 15.45 3.01 -21.63
N MET A 138 16.73 2.78 -21.35
CA MET A 138 17.74 2.66 -22.40
C MET A 138 17.58 1.36 -23.19
N LEU A 139 17.16 0.27 -22.53
CA LEU A 139 16.97 -1.03 -23.16
C LEU A 139 15.87 -1.02 -24.24
N ASN A 140 14.85 -0.18 -24.04
CA ASN A 140 13.70 -0.10 -24.92
C ASN A 140 13.79 0.95 -26.02
N ARG A 141 14.85 1.78 -26.05
CA ARG A 141 15.03 2.79 -27.10
C ARG A 141 15.10 2.12 -28.46
N GLU A 142 14.29 2.56 -29.43
CA GLU A 142 14.21 1.95 -30.78
C GLU A 142 13.74 0.49 -30.76
N SER A 143 13.01 0.09 -29.72
CA SER A 143 12.32 -1.21 -29.70
C SER A 143 10.85 -1.05 -30.08
N ILE A 144 10.27 -2.11 -30.61
CA ILE A 144 8.83 -2.21 -30.88
C ILE A 144 8.03 -2.01 -29.59
N LEU A 145 8.61 -2.38 -28.44
CA LEU A 145 7.97 -2.24 -27.13
C LEU A 145 8.01 -0.81 -26.57
N GLN A 146 8.75 0.11 -27.20
CA GLN A 146 8.85 1.50 -26.75
C GLN A 146 7.47 2.18 -26.71
N MET A 147 6.59 1.88 -27.66
CA MET A 147 5.23 2.44 -27.68
C MET A 147 4.36 2.01 -26.50
N TYR A 148 4.70 0.90 -25.84
CA TYR A 148 4.03 0.40 -24.64
C TYR A 148 4.72 0.81 -23.34
N THR A 149 5.82 1.56 -23.42
CA THR A 149 6.51 2.05 -22.22
C THR A 149 5.83 3.29 -21.66
N PRO A 150 5.66 3.39 -20.32
CA PRO A 150 5.14 4.59 -19.70
C PRO A 150 6.13 5.74 -19.90
N GLN A 151 5.60 6.92 -20.23
CA GLN A 151 6.38 8.15 -20.24
C GLN A 151 6.57 8.64 -18.79
N PHE A 152 7.83 8.89 -18.43
CA PHE A 152 8.18 9.43 -17.13
C PHE A 152 8.43 10.95 -17.19
N PRO A 153 8.16 11.70 -16.11
CA PRO A 153 7.62 11.23 -14.82
C PRO A 153 6.14 10.83 -14.92
N LYS A 154 5.75 9.75 -14.22
CA LYS A 154 4.39 9.21 -14.20
C LYS A 154 3.80 9.32 -12.80
N ARG A 155 2.67 10.00 -12.69
CA ARG A 155 1.86 10.02 -11.46
C ARG A 155 0.98 8.77 -11.39
N LEU A 156 0.92 8.18 -10.20
CA LEU A 156 0.05 7.05 -9.85
C LEU A 156 -0.81 7.44 -8.66
N ASP A 157 -2.11 7.58 -8.88
CA ASP A 157 -3.10 7.70 -7.83
C ASP A 157 -3.36 6.34 -7.15
N ARG A 158 -4.19 6.33 -6.11
CA ARG A 158 -4.41 5.12 -5.29
C ARG A 158 -4.99 3.98 -6.13
N GLY A 159 -4.30 2.85 -6.14
CA GLY A 159 -4.72 1.64 -6.84
C GLY A 159 -4.27 1.58 -8.30
N GLU A 160 -3.77 2.67 -8.86
CA GLU A 160 -3.25 2.70 -10.22
C GLU A 160 -1.94 1.94 -10.34
N SER A 161 -1.73 1.38 -11.53
CA SER A 161 -0.50 0.68 -11.90
C SER A 161 -0.10 1.03 -13.32
N PHE A 162 1.19 0.89 -13.60
CA PHE A 162 1.70 0.80 -14.96
C PHE A 162 2.53 -0.46 -15.12
N ASP A 163 2.62 -0.92 -16.36
CA ASP A 163 3.49 -2.01 -16.76
C ASP A 163 4.63 -1.47 -17.60
N TYR A 164 5.83 -2.00 -17.37
CA TYR A 164 7.01 -1.71 -18.15
C TYR A 164 7.45 -2.97 -18.88
N TYR A 165 7.34 -2.96 -20.20
CA TYR A 165 7.61 -4.12 -21.06
C TYR A 165 9.03 -4.05 -21.60
N LEU A 166 9.89 -5.00 -21.23
CA LEU A 166 11.27 -5.11 -21.69
C LEU A 166 11.42 -6.25 -22.68
N LEU A 167 12.09 -6.01 -23.81
CA LEU A 167 12.45 -7.09 -24.74
C LEU A 167 13.41 -8.07 -24.07
N ARG A 168 13.07 -9.37 -24.11
CA ARG A 168 13.88 -10.42 -23.49
C ARG A 168 15.30 -10.43 -24.01
N GLU A 169 15.49 -10.50 -25.32
CA GLU A 169 16.81 -10.57 -25.95
C GLU A 169 17.73 -9.38 -25.62
N ARG A 170 17.17 -8.17 -25.54
CA ARG A 170 17.95 -6.96 -25.23
C ARG A 170 18.38 -6.93 -23.78
N LEU A 171 17.50 -7.38 -22.89
CA LEU A 171 17.81 -7.50 -21.49
C LEU A 171 18.86 -8.58 -21.26
N ASP A 172 18.70 -9.76 -21.86
CA ASP A 172 19.68 -10.85 -21.75
C ASP A 172 21.07 -10.39 -22.21
N LYS A 173 21.17 -9.67 -23.35
CA LYS A 173 22.43 -9.06 -23.81
C LYS A 173 23.02 -8.05 -22.81
N ALA A 174 22.17 -7.22 -22.21
CA ALA A 174 22.60 -6.24 -21.21
C ALA A 174 23.07 -6.90 -19.89
N LEU A 175 22.64 -8.13 -19.62
CA LEU A 175 23.00 -8.89 -18.43
C LEU A 175 24.30 -9.69 -18.58
N ILE A 176 24.77 -9.99 -19.80
CA ILE A 176 26.02 -10.74 -20.04
C ILE A 176 27.21 -10.21 -19.20
N PRO A 177 27.49 -8.89 -19.15
CA PRO A 177 28.62 -8.36 -18.37
C PRO A 177 28.47 -8.51 -16.84
N TYR A 178 27.25 -8.80 -16.37
CA TYR A 178 26.90 -8.98 -14.97
C TYR A 178 26.87 -10.45 -14.56
N GLU A 179 26.61 -11.38 -15.49
CA GLU A 179 26.62 -12.82 -15.21
C GLU A 179 27.95 -13.31 -14.62
N GLU A 180 29.07 -12.78 -15.12
CA GLU A 180 30.41 -13.15 -14.63
C GLU A 180 30.72 -12.62 -13.22
N LYS A 181 29.98 -11.60 -12.76
CA LYS A 181 30.25 -10.86 -11.52
C LYS A 181 29.24 -11.15 -10.42
N MET A 182 28.24 -11.99 -10.70
CA MET A 182 27.07 -12.15 -9.86
C MET A 182 26.72 -13.60 -9.60
N SER A 183 26.22 -13.85 -8.39
CA SER A 183 25.62 -15.14 -8.07
C SER A 183 24.31 -15.30 -8.85
N LEU A 184 24.20 -16.38 -9.61
CA LEU A 184 22.99 -16.74 -10.37
C LEU A 184 21.76 -16.92 -9.46
N ASP A 185 21.98 -17.23 -8.19
CA ASP A 185 20.94 -17.52 -7.21
C ASP A 185 20.55 -16.31 -6.34
N GLU A 186 21.22 -15.18 -6.51
CA GLU A 186 20.87 -13.98 -5.75
C GLU A 186 19.65 -13.28 -6.36
N PRO A 187 18.61 -12.96 -5.54
CA PRO A 187 17.45 -12.24 -6.03
C PRO A 187 17.82 -10.79 -6.36
N PHE A 188 17.36 -10.30 -7.51
CA PHE A 188 17.58 -8.90 -7.91
C PHE A 188 16.48 -7.99 -7.34
N SER A 189 16.74 -6.68 -7.38
CA SER A 189 15.79 -5.66 -6.92
C SER A 189 15.36 -4.75 -8.07
N ILE A 190 14.13 -4.25 -8.01
CA ILE A 190 13.72 -3.11 -8.83
C ILE A 190 13.99 -1.85 -8.04
N ARG A 191 14.83 -0.97 -8.59
CA ARG A 191 15.02 0.38 -8.06
C ARG A 191 13.97 1.29 -8.68
N ILE A 192 13.24 2.01 -7.84
CA ILE A 192 12.28 3.03 -8.25
C ILE A 192 12.73 4.34 -7.65
N ASP A 193 12.89 5.34 -8.50
CA ASP A 193 13.07 6.72 -8.05
C ASP A 193 11.70 7.39 -7.99
N GLU A 194 11.34 7.89 -6.81
CA GLU A 194 10.09 8.61 -6.57
C GLU A 194 10.36 9.98 -5.94
N VAL A 195 9.51 10.97 -6.27
CA VAL A 195 9.68 12.34 -5.78
C VAL A 195 9.58 12.43 -4.25
N THR A 196 8.73 11.62 -3.63
CA THR A 196 8.38 11.77 -2.20
C THR A 196 9.38 11.10 -1.25
N ARG A 197 9.89 9.91 -1.58
CA ARG A 197 10.82 9.15 -0.71
C ARG A 197 12.21 8.94 -1.34
N GLY A 198 12.46 9.54 -2.49
CA GLY A 198 13.70 9.36 -3.24
C GLY A 198 13.84 7.94 -3.79
N THR A 199 15.05 7.41 -3.79
CA THR A 199 15.35 6.09 -4.32
C THR A 199 14.91 4.98 -3.37
N GLN A 200 14.09 4.05 -3.87
CA GLN A 200 13.63 2.86 -3.15
C GLN A 200 14.02 1.59 -3.90
N TYR A 201 14.36 0.54 -3.17
CA TYR A 201 14.73 -0.77 -3.72
C TYR A 201 13.72 -1.83 -3.29
N TYR A 202 13.09 -2.46 -4.27
CA TYR A 202 12.09 -3.50 -4.07
C TYR A 202 12.68 -4.85 -4.45
N LYS A 203 13.03 -5.66 -3.44
CA LYS A 203 13.54 -7.01 -3.67
C LYS A 203 12.47 -7.86 -4.36
N THR A 204 12.86 -8.54 -5.43
CA THR A 204 12.00 -9.48 -6.13
C THR A 204 12.26 -10.90 -5.65
N LYS A 205 11.39 -11.84 -6.04
CA LYS A 205 11.64 -13.28 -5.88
C LYS A 205 12.45 -13.87 -7.03
N TRP A 206 12.70 -13.09 -8.08
CA TRP A 206 13.39 -13.55 -9.27
C TRP A 206 14.89 -13.45 -9.05
N THR A 207 15.58 -14.54 -9.35
CA THR A 207 17.04 -14.62 -9.41
C THR A 207 17.50 -14.52 -10.86
N LEU A 208 18.78 -14.20 -11.09
CA LEU A 208 19.33 -14.14 -12.46
C LEU A 208 19.10 -15.45 -13.21
N ARG A 209 19.25 -16.59 -12.53
CA ARG A 209 18.94 -17.94 -13.04
C ARG A 209 17.52 -18.04 -13.57
N THR A 210 16.53 -17.77 -12.70
CA THR A 210 15.10 -17.86 -13.08
C THR A 210 14.68 -16.81 -14.10
N PHE A 211 15.36 -15.67 -14.09
CA PHE A 211 15.05 -14.54 -14.94
C PHE A 211 15.51 -14.80 -16.37
N ILE A 212 16.78 -15.16 -16.57
CA ILE A 212 17.36 -15.44 -17.90
C ILE A 212 16.97 -16.84 -18.42
N GLY A 213 16.61 -17.76 -17.51
CA GLY A 213 16.21 -19.13 -17.85
C GLY A 213 17.40 -20.10 -18.00
N LYS A 214 18.44 -19.92 -17.18
CA LYS A 214 19.59 -20.83 -17.07
C LYS A 214 19.36 -21.92 -16.02
#